data_AF-A0A0D6LUR2-F1
#
_entry.id   AF-A0A0D6LUR2-F1
#
_cell.length_a   1.000
_cell.length_b   1.000
_cell.length_c   1.000
_cell.angle_alpha   90.00
_cell.angle_beta   90.00
_cell.angle_gamma   90.00
#
_symmetry.space_group_name_H-M   'P 1'
#
loop_
_entity.id
_entity.type
_entity.pdbx_description
1 polymer ?
#
loop_
_entity_poly.entity_id
_entity_poly.type
_entity_poly.pdbx_seq_one_letter_code
_entity_poly.pdbx_strand_id
1 'polypeptide(L)'
;MQDIAHDFAEMAQYVEVNGNDSEPVQVVQSPKTKCHEETKAAMRELTKVRSRAVRLECTLKAQRAEGLMSGLDSYRYLVSKEDRRDEEGSSRRDRVRGSHTWTEEERIIAFHCLLRYGRDFDAVAEVLGTKTSDKVKSFYTDMKADIDKVSDCYS
;
A
#
# COMPACT_ATOMS: atom_id res chain seq x y z
N MET A 1 21.80 -34.35 40.78
CA MET A 1 22.17 -32.96 40.40
C MET A 1 23.61 -32.60 40.77
N GLN A 2 24.40 -33.51 41.36
CA GLN A 2 25.83 -33.31 41.64
C GLN A 2 26.75 -34.04 40.63
N ASP A 3 26.24 -35.03 39.89
CA ASP A 3 27.06 -35.81 38.93
C ASP A 3 27.50 -35.04 37.68
N ILE A 4 26.66 -34.15 37.14
CA ILE A 4 27.00 -33.40 35.91
C ILE A 4 28.16 -32.41 36.17
N ALA A 5 28.21 -31.83 37.37
CA ALA A 5 29.28 -30.92 37.75
C ALA A 5 30.61 -31.65 37.94
N HIS A 6 30.57 -32.91 38.38
CA HIS A 6 31.75 -33.74 38.52
C HIS A 6 32.29 -34.20 37.16
N ASP A 7 31.40 -34.55 36.24
CA ASP A 7 31.74 -34.94 34.86
C ASP A 7 32.39 -33.77 34.09
N PHE A 8 31.89 -32.54 34.29
CA PHE A 8 32.51 -31.33 33.74
C PHE A 8 33.89 -31.04 34.33
N ALA A 9 34.09 -31.30 35.62
CA ALA A 9 35.37 -31.10 36.28
C ALA A 9 36.41 -32.16 35.85
N GLU A 10 35.99 -33.40 35.64
CA GLU A 10 36.84 -34.49 35.16
C GLU A 10 37.24 -34.29 33.69
N MET A 11 36.32 -33.80 32.85
CA MET A 11 36.62 -33.38 31.48
C MET A 11 37.56 -32.16 31.42
N ALA A 12 37.52 -31.27 32.41
CA ALA A 12 38.46 -30.16 32.50
C ALA A 12 39.87 -30.61 32.92
N GLN A 13 39.99 -31.69 33.71
CA GLN A 13 41.28 -32.28 34.08
C GLN A 13 41.94 -33.06 32.93
N TYR A 14 41.17 -33.61 31.99
CA TYR A 14 41.73 -34.29 30.81
C TYR A 14 42.45 -33.36 29.82
N VAL A 15 42.32 -32.03 29.97
CA VAL A 15 43.00 -31.03 29.13
C VAL A 15 44.31 -30.53 29.76
N GLU A 16 44.73 -31.07 30.91
CA GLU A 16 46.05 -30.82 31.49
C GLU A 16 46.99 -32.04 31.32
N VAL A 17 47.31 -32.38 30.07
CA VAL A 17 48.55 -33.10 29.76
C VAL A 17 49.32 -32.28 28.73
N ASN A 18 50.40 -31.68 29.22
CA ASN A 18 51.47 -31.10 28.41
C ASN A 18 52.08 -32.17 27.50
N GLY A 19 51.66 -32.19 26.25
CA GLY A 19 52.36 -32.80 25.12
C GLY A 19 52.64 -31.72 24.09
N ASN A 20 53.83 -31.15 24.17
CA ASN A 20 54.30 -30.00 23.40
C ASN A 20 54.55 -30.36 21.93
N ASP A 21 53.50 -30.41 21.09
CA ASP A 21 53.59 -30.47 19.61
C ASP A 21 52.41 -29.77 18.91
N SER A 22 51.79 -28.76 19.52
CA SER A 22 50.93 -27.83 18.77
C SER A 22 51.82 -26.73 18.21
N GLU A 23 51.93 -26.64 16.88
CA GLU A 23 52.56 -25.50 16.22
C GLU A 23 52.08 -24.19 16.89
N PRO A 24 52.99 -23.25 17.18
CA PRO A 24 52.59 -21.99 17.77
C PRO A 24 51.53 -21.37 16.87
N VAL A 25 50.32 -21.16 17.38
CA VAL A 25 49.27 -20.44 16.66
C VAL A 25 49.81 -19.03 16.38
N GLN A 26 50.35 -18.87 15.17
CA GLN A 26 50.97 -17.63 14.76
C GLN A 26 49.83 -16.67 14.47
N VAL A 27 49.56 -15.77 15.42
CA VAL A 27 48.64 -14.65 15.19
C VAL A 27 49.32 -13.73 14.20
N VAL A 28 49.09 -13.96 12.92
CA VAL A 28 49.57 -13.10 11.83
C VAL A 28 48.83 -11.77 11.96
N GLN A 29 49.43 -10.84 12.71
CA GLN A 29 48.99 -9.47 12.70
C GLN A 29 49.33 -8.89 11.34
N SER A 30 48.31 -8.45 10.60
CA SER A 30 48.54 -7.71 9.37
C SER A 30 49.46 -6.52 9.68
N PRO A 31 50.52 -6.28 8.89
CA PRO A 31 51.39 -5.15 9.10
C PRO A 31 50.58 -3.85 9.22
N LYS A 32 50.84 -3.05 10.27
CA LYS A 32 50.23 -1.71 10.47
C LYS A 32 50.76 -0.73 9.44
N THR A 33 50.38 -0.96 8.21
CA THR A 33 50.66 -0.07 7.09
C THR A 33 49.54 0.95 6.98
N LYS A 34 49.84 2.09 6.35
CA LYS A 34 48.84 3.09 6.00
C LYS A 34 47.64 2.47 5.26
N CYS A 35 47.90 1.54 4.33
CA CYS A 35 46.87 0.80 3.60
C CYS A 35 45.96 -0.06 4.52
N HIS A 36 46.52 -0.72 5.54
CA HIS A 36 45.75 -1.52 6.48
C HIS A 36 44.76 -0.66 7.29
N GLU A 37 45.21 0.49 7.80
CA GLU A 37 44.36 1.41 8.56
C GLU A 37 43.27 2.05 7.69
N GLU A 38 43.60 2.43 6.45
CA GLU A 38 42.62 2.95 5.48
C GLU A 38 41.55 1.91 5.15
N THR A 39 41.96 0.65 4.93
CA THR A 39 41.01 -0.45 4.67
C THR A 39 40.09 -0.68 5.87
N LYS A 40 40.63 -0.63 7.08
CA LYS A 40 39.86 -0.76 8.32
C LYS A 40 38.88 0.40 8.52
N ALA A 41 39.29 1.63 8.20
CA ALA A 41 38.42 2.80 8.21
C ALA A 41 37.28 2.66 7.20
N ALA A 42 37.59 2.23 5.96
CA ALA A 42 36.60 1.99 4.93
C ALA A 42 35.57 0.92 5.33
N MET A 43 36.00 -0.18 5.94
CA MET A 43 35.10 -1.23 6.45
C MET A 43 34.17 -0.73 7.57
N ARG A 44 34.65 0.16 8.45
CA ARG A 44 33.84 0.78 9.50
C ARG A 44 32.77 1.69 8.90
N GLU A 45 33.15 2.53 7.94
CA GLU A 45 32.20 3.40 7.24
C GLU A 45 31.16 2.59 6.45
N LEU A 46 31.59 1.53 5.76
CA LEU A 46 30.67 0.63 5.06
C LEU A 46 29.64 0.01 6.02
N THR A 47 30.07 -0.43 7.21
CA THR A 47 29.16 -0.96 8.24
C THR A 47 28.15 0.09 8.69
N LYS A 48 28.59 1.34 8.91
CA LYS A 48 27.69 2.45 9.28
C LYS A 48 26.67 2.74 8.18
N VAL A 49 27.12 2.83 6.92
CA VAL A 49 26.26 3.11 5.77
C VAL A 49 25.26 1.98 5.55
N ARG A 50 25.69 0.72 5.59
CA ARG A 50 24.79 -0.45 5.51
C ARG A 50 23.73 -0.42 6.60
N SER A 51 24.13 -0.13 7.83
CA SER A 51 23.20 -0.04 8.96
C SER A 51 22.16 1.07 8.78
N ARG A 52 22.59 2.24 8.24
CA ARG A 52 21.68 3.34 7.90
C ARG A 52 20.69 2.96 6.81
N ALA A 53 21.17 2.30 5.75
CA ALA A 53 20.34 1.83 4.64
C ALA A 53 19.26 0.85 5.12
N VAL A 54 19.64 -0.17 5.91
CA VAL A 54 18.69 -1.15 6.47
C VAL A 54 17.61 -0.47 7.32
N ARG A 55 17.99 0.48 8.19
CA ARG A 55 17.00 1.22 8.98
C ARG A 55 16.04 2.02 8.13
N LEU A 56 16.55 2.72 7.11
CA LEU A 56 15.72 3.47 6.18
C LEU A 56 14.74 2.56 5.43
N GLU A 57 15.21 1.41 4.95
CA GLU A 57 14.35 0.42 4.30
C GLU A 57 13.24 -0.08 5.23
N CYS A 58 13.56 -0.38 6.49
CA CYS A 58 12.56 -0.76 7.48
C CYS A 58 11.53 0.35 7.71
N THR A 59 11.97 1.61 7.82
CA THR A 59 11.07 2.76 7.96
C THR A 59 10.16 2.91 6.75
N LEU A 60 10.68 2.82 5.52
CA LEU A 60 9.87 2.95 4.30
C LEU A 60 8.88 1.78 4.15
N LYS A 61 9.27 0.55 4.51
CA LYS A 61 8.36 -0.60 4.54
C LYS A 61 7.24 -0.40 5.55
N ALA A 62 7.55 0.10 6.75
CA ALA A 62 6.54 0.42 7.76
C ALA A 62 5.58 1.52 7.27
N GLN A 63 6.11 2.63 6.73
CA GLN A 63 5.27 3.70 6.16
C GLN A 63 4.34 3.20 5.05
N ARG A 64 4.82 2.31 4.17
CA ARG A 64 3.98 1.69 3.14
C ARG A 64 2.88 0.82 3.74
N ALA A 65 3.19 0.04 4.77
CA ALA A 65 2.20 -0.81 5.47
C ALA A 65 1.14 0.03 6.19
N GLU A 66 1.54 1.08 6.90
CA GLU A 66 0.63 2.02 7.57
C GLU A 66 -0.29 2.74 6.57
N GLY A 67 0.26 3.19 5.44
CA GLY A 67 -0.55 3.79 4.37
C GLY A 67 -1.59 2.82 3.78
N LEU A 68 -1.22 1.54 3.64
CA LEU A 68 -2.14 0.49 3.18
C LEU A 68 -3.23 0.21 4.24
N MET A 69 -2.86 0.14 5.52
CA MET A 69 -3.78 -0.07 6.65
C MET A 69 -4.78 1.08 6.78
N SER A 70 -4.34 2.33 6.61
CA SER A 70 -5.22 3.50 6.62
C SER A 70 -6.33 3.42 5.56
N GLY A 71 -6.01 2.96 4.35
CA GLY A 71 -7.01 2.72 3.30
C GLY A 71 -8.01 1.61 3.67
N LEU A 72 -7.52 0.52 4.27
CA LEU A 72 -8.36 -0.58 4.74
C LEU A 72 -9.27 -0.17 5.91
N ASP A 73 -8.80 0.70 6.80
CA ASP A 73 -9.61 1.25 7.90
C ASP A 73 -10.73 2.15 7.36
N SER A 74 -10.44 2.94 6.32
CA SER A 74 -11.45 3.73 5.61
C SER A 74 -12.52 2.84 4.97
N TYR A 75 -12.10 1.78 4.30
CA TYR A 75 -13.02 0.79 3.72
C TYR A 75 -13.84 0.08 4.82
N ARG A 76 -13.20 -0.34 5.91
CA ARG A 76 -13.89 -0.96 7.07
C ARG A 76 -14.94 -0.03 7.65
N TYR A 77 -14.65 1.26 7.78
CA TYR A 77 -15.61 2.26 8.23
C TYR A 77 -16.81 2.39 7.26
N LEU A 78 -16.56 2.40 5.95
CA LEU A 78 -17.64 2.46 4.94
C LEU A 78 -18.52 1.22 4.97
N VAL A 79 -17.93 0.02 5.05
CA VAL A 79 -18.65 -1.26 5.19
C VAL A 79 -19.46 -1.28 6.49
N SER A 80 -18.88 -0.87 7.61
CA SER A 80 -19.60 -0.75 8.90
C SER A 80 -20.70 0.33 8.88
N LYS A 81 -20.60 1.34 8.02
CA LYS A 81 -21.66 2.33 7.78
C LYS A 81 -22.77 1.75 6.90
N GLU A 82 -22.44 0.85 5.99
CA GLU A 82 -23.39 0.14 5.13
C GLU A 82 -24.24 -0.87 5.91
N ASP A 83 -23.66 -1.62 6.84
CA ASP A 83 -24.41 -2.53 7.74
C ASP A 83 -25.47 -1.78 8.58
N ARG A 84 -25.25 -0.48 8.87
CA ARG A 84 -26.24 0.37 9.57
C ARG A 84 -27.27 1.01 8.64
N ARG A 85 -27.03 1.05 7.33
CA ARG A 85 -27.98 1.59 6.33
C ARG A 85 -29.05 0.59 5.93
N ASP A 86 -28.89 -0.69 6.23
CA ASP A 86 -29.92 -1.70 5.99
C ASP A 86 -31.04 -1.70 7.04
N GLU A 87 -30.87 -0.99 8.17
CA GLU A 87 -31.94 -0.74 9.16
C GLU A 87 -32.82 0.47 8.80
N GLU A 88 -32.34 1.41 7.99
CA GLU A 88 -33.13 2.57 7.55
C GLU A 88 -33.48 2.41 6.06
N GLY A 89 -34.56 1.64 5.83
CA GLY A 89 -35.00 1.21 4.51
C GLY A 89 -35.22 2.34 3.50
N SER A 90 -34.21 2.60 2.66
CA SER A 90 -34.44 3.07 1.29
C SER A 90 -34.33 1.87 0.36
N SER A 91 -35.49 1.24 0.15
CA SER A 91 -35.65 0.15 -0.81
C SER A 91 -34.98 0.52 -2.14
N ARG A 92 -34.36 -0.43 -2.84
CA ARG A 92 -33.90 -0.24 -4.24
C ARG A 92 -34.97 0.43 -5.12
N ARG A 93 -36.26 0.23 -4.83
CA ARG A 93 -37.39 0.91 -5.47
C ARG A 93 -37.37 2.43 -5.35
N ASP A 94 -36.85 2.98 -4.26
CA ASP A 94 -36.85 4.41 -3.96
C ASP A 94 -35.73 5.15 -4.72
N ARG A 95 -34.56 4.52 -4.88
CA ARG A 95 -33.49 5.00 -5.77
C ARG A 95 -33.93 5.04 -7.24
N VAL A 96 -34.67 4.03 -7.68
CA VAL A 96 -35.24 3.93 -9.05
C VAL A 96 -36.42 4.89 -9.24
N ARG A 97 -37.05 5.37 -8.16
CA ARG A 97 -38.17 6.33 -8.24
C ARG A 97 -37.76 7.72 -8.70
N GLY A 98 -36.50 7.89 -9.09
CA GLY A 98 -36.04 8.99 -9.92
C GLY A 98 -36.28 10.32 -9.25
N SER A 99 -35.34 10.76 -8.40
CA SER A 99 -35.43 12.12 -7.85
C SER A 99 -35.64 13.11 -9.00
N HIS A 100 -36.69 13.92 -8.93
CA HIS A 100 -37.02 14.88 -9.99
C HIS A 100 -35.98 16.01 -10.07
N THR A 101 -35.24 16.22 -9.00
CA THR A 101 -34.17 17.20 -8.89
C THR A 101 -32.87 16.62 -9.43
N TRP A 102 -32.22 17.37 -10.31
CA TRP A 102 -30.87 17.10 -10.79
C TRP A 102 -29.87 17.80 -9.86
N THR A 103 -28.99 17.04 -9.24
CA THR A 103 -27.82 17.60 -8.53
C THR A 103 -26.75 18.02 -9.54
N GLU A 104 -25.83 18.87 -9.12
CA GLU A 104 -24.74 19.31 -10.01
C GLU A 104 -23.83 18.14 -10.43
N GLU A 105 -23.55 17.24 -9.49
CA GLU A 105 -22.79 16.01 -9.75
C GLU A 105 -23.47 15.14 -10.82
N GLU A 106 -24.80 14.95 -10.71
CA GLU A 106 -25.58 14.18 -11.70
C GLU A 106 -25.54 14.85 -13.08
N ARG A 107 -25.61 16.19 -13.16
CA ARG A 107 -25.53 16.93 -14.43
C ARG A 107 -24.17 16.72 -15.10
N ILE A 108 -23.09 16.87 -14.36
CA ILE A 108 -21.71 16.69 -14.87
C ILE A 108 -21.51 15.25 -15.37
N ILE A 109 -21.94 14.26 -14.58
CA ILE A 109 -21.83 12.84 -14.97
C ILE A 109 -22.64 12.57 -16.23
N ALA A 110 -23.90 13.01 -16.27
CA ALA A 110 -24.77 12.82 -17.43
C ALA A 110 -24.17 13.45 -18.69
N PHE A 111 -23.68 14.69 -18.59
CA PHE A 111 -23.07 15.41 -19.70
C PHE A 111 -21.83 14.67 -20.26
N HIS A 112 -20.91 14.25 -19.40
CA HIS A 112 -19.73 13.48 -19.82
C HIS A 112 -20.10 12.13 -20.44
N CYS A 113 -21.09 11.44 -19.88
CA CYS A 113 -21.57 10.17 -20.42
C CYS A 113 -22.21 10.36 -21.80
N LEU A 114 -22.97 11.44 -22.01
CA LEU A 114 -23.58 11.76 -23.31
C LEU A 114 -22.52 12.13 -24.36
N LEU A 115 -21.42 12.78 -23.97
CA LEU A 115 -20.28 13.00 -24.87
C LEU A 115 -19.56 11.69 -25.22
N ARG A 116 -19.46 10.75 -24.28
CA ARG A 116 -18.71 9.50 -24.47
C ARG A 116 -19.51 8.42 -25.20
N TYR A 117 -20.76 8.23 -24.84
CA TYR A 117 -21.64 7.15 -25.32
C TYR A 117 -22.68 7.65 -26.34
N GLY A 118 -22.81 8.97 -26.52
CA GLY A 118 -23.78 9.55 -27.44
C GLY A 118 -25.21 9.39 -26.93
N ARG A 119 -26.05 8.73 -27.74
CA ARG A 119 -27.50 8.60 -27.49
C ARG A 119 -27.88 7.29 -26.81
N ASP A 120 -26.92 6.61 -26.20
CA ASP A 120 -27.17 5.42 -25.39
C ASP A 120 -27.69 5.83 -23.99
N PHE A 121 -28.96 6.25 -23.95
CA PHE A 121 -29.57 6.79 -22.74
C PHE A 121 -29.77 5.75 -21.63
N ASP A 122 -29.87 4.47 -22.00
CA ASP A 122 -30.00 3.37 -21.04
C ASP A 122 -28.67 3.15 -20.32
N ALA A 123 -27.53 3.16 -21.04
CA ALA A 123 -26.21 3.10 -20.42
C ALA A 123 -25.94 4.31 -19.50
N VAL A 124 -26.33 5.52 -19.90
CA VAL A 124 -26.18 6.71 -19.04
C VAL A 124 -27.06 6.62 -17.79
N ALA A 125 -28.30 6.13 -17.92
CA ALA A 125 -29.19 5.92 -16.79
C ALA A 125 -28.66 4.86 -15.81
N GLU A 126 -28.05 3.79 -16.32
CA GLU A 126 -27.41 2.76 -15.51
C GLU A 126 -26.22 3.33 -14.71
N VAL A 127 -25.38 4.15 -15.35
CA VAL A 127 -24.25 4.83 -14.68
C VAL A 127 -24.72 5.79 -13.60
N LEU A 128 -25.81 6.54 -13.85
CA LEU A 128 -26.37 7.46 -12.85
C LEU A 128 -27.04 6.71 -11.69
N GLY A 129 -27.74 5.61 -11.96
CA GLY A 129 -28.46 4.80 -10.95
C GLY A 129 -29.64 5.48 -10.25
N THR A 130 -29.79 6.81 -10.41
CA THR A 130 -30.79 7.67 -9.76
C THR A 130 -31.78 8.31 -10.72
N LYS A 131 -31.54 8.21 -12.04
CA LYS A 131 -32.36 8.81 -13.10
C LYS A 131 -32.70 7.74 -14.14
N THR A 132 -33.93 7.75 -14.64
CA THR A 132 -34.36 6.85 -15.72
C THR A 132 -33.91 7.37 -17.08
N SER A 133 -33.84 6.50 -18.09
CA SER A 133 -33.43 6.88 -19.45
C SER A 133 -34.32 7.95 -20.07
N ASP A 134 -35.61 7.99 -19.74
CA ASP A 134 -36.51 9.10 -20.14
C ASP A 134 -36.08 10.45 -19.56
N LYS A 135 -35.62 10.49 -18.30
CA LYS A 135 -35.11 11.71 -17.67
C LYS A 135 -33.79 12.14 -18.30
N VAL A 136 -32.91 11.18 -18.60
CA VAL A 136 -31.67 11.45 -19.34
C VAL A 136 -31.96 11.98 -20.74
N LYS A 137 -32.96 11.45 -21.44
CA LYS A 137 -33.39 11.94 -22.76
C LYS A 137 -33.87 13.40 -22.70
N SER A 138 -34.66 13.76 -21.68
CA SER A 138 -35.06 15.14 -21.44
C SER A 138 -33.88 16.06 -21.16
N PHE A 139 -32.91 15.59 -20.37
CA PHE A 139 -31.68 16.36 -20.10
C PHE A 139 -30.85 16.55 -21.38
N TYR A 140 -30.75 15.51 -22.23
CA TYR A 140 -30.06 15.60 -23.51
C TYR A 140 -30.71 16.63 -24.43
N THR A 141 -32.04 16.70 -24.52
CA THR A 141 -32.70 17.71 -25.36
C THR A 141 -32.38 19.13 -24.92
N ASP A 142 -32.30 19.38 -23.61
CA ASP A 142 -31.98 20.70 -23.05
C ASP A 142 -30.51 21.08 -23.29
N MET A 143 -29.60 20.09 -23.22
CA MET A 143 -28.16 20.29 -23.35
C MET A 143 -27.62 20.04 -24.76
N LYS A 144 -28.49 19.71 -25.73
CA LYS A 144 -28.09 19.27 -27.06
C LYS A 144 -27.16 20.27 -27.75
N ALA A 145 -27.49 21.56 -27.69
CA ALA A 145 -26.69 22.59 -28.35
C ALA A 145 -25.26 22.66 -27.82
N ASP A 146 -25.07 22.45 -26.51
CA ASP A 146 -23.74 22.51 -25.90
C ASP A 146 -22.97 21.22 -26.09
N ILE A 147 -23.65 20.07 -26.06
CA ILE A 147 -23.07 18.77 -26.42
C ILE A 147 -22.58 18.79 -27.87
N ASP A 148 -23.39 19.28 -28.81
CA ASP A 148 -23.04 19.34 -30.24
C ASP A 148 -21.84 20.29 -30.47
N LYS A 149 -21.84 21.49 -29.87
CA LYS A 149 -20.69 22.42 -29.95
C LYS A 149 -19.39 21.77 -29.49
N VAL A 150 -19.43 21.09 -28.33
CA VAL A 150 -18.25 20.43 -27.78
C VAL A 150 -17.83 19.27 -28.66
N SER A 151 -18.79 18.50 -29.19
CA SER A 151 -18.51 17.38 -30.11
C SER A 151 -17.84 17.86 -31.40
N ASP A 152 -18.29 18.99 -31.96
CA ASP A 152 -17.70 19.59 -33.16
C ASP A 152 -16.28 20.15 -32.91
N CYS A 153 -15.96 20.59 -31.69
CA CYS A 153 -14.61 21.03 -31.34
C CYS A 153 -13.59 19.88 -31.21
N TYR A 154 -14.04 18.64 -31.04
CA TYR A 154 -13.17 17.46 -30.92
C TYR A 154 -13.05 16.64 -32.23
N SER A 155 -13.69 17.09 -33.31
CA SER A 155 -13.66 16.48 -34.65
C SER A 155 -12.69 17.24 -35.56
#